data_AF-A0A7C4NN24-F1
#
_entry.id   AF-A0A7C4NN24-F1
#
_cell.length_a   1.000
_cell.length_b   1.000
_cell.length_c   1.000
_cell.angle_alpha   90.00
_cell.angle_beta   90.00
_cell.angle_gamma   90.00
#
_symmetry.space_group_name_H-M   'P 1'
#
loop_
_entity.id
_entity.type
_entity.pdbx_description
1 polymer ?
#
loop_
_entity_poly.entity_id
_entity_poly.type
_entity_poly.pdbx_seq_one_letter_code
_entity_poly.pdbx_strand_id
1 'polypeptide(L)'
;MDIPVLVAEFIGFIAFLYIALRLLHIYRRLNTSEIFLSTISFFFLSISQLCASLSIIYSDIKASTAFYVATATTAIVAFSIMIVQRYSSRKYLYVFMFFPTLLLMTPDVIAGILSTYVALHATGYTKILLTILSSSYYLRAISVIVGIELIPMVLLIAELIRCASAVLLALYSSLKVFKP
;
A
#
# COMPACT_ATOMS: atom_id res chain seq x y z
N MET A 1 -2.41 23.84 3.49
CA MET A 1 -3.30 22.74 3.06
C MET A 1 -2.78 22.27 1.72
N ASP A 2 -2.20 21.08 1.65
CA ASP A 2 -1.48 20.61 0.46
C ASP A 2 -2.46 19.95 -0.51
N ILE A 3 -3.25 20.80 -1.18
CA ILE A 3 -4.30 20.40 -2.14
C ILE A 3 -3.78 19.36 -3.17
N PRO A 4 -2.56 19.48 -3.73
CA PRO A 4 -2.05 18.47 -4.68
C PRO A 4 -1.88 17.08 -4.05
N VAL A 5 -1.43 17.00 -2.80
CA VAL A 5 -1.27 15.72 -2.08
C VAL A 5 -2.64 15.11 -1.84
N LEU A 6 -3.60 15.91 -1.37
CA LEU A 6 -4.96 15.44 -1.10
C LEU A 6 -5.61 14.85 -2.36
N VAL A 7 -5.47 15.53 -3.50
CA VAL A 7 -5.99 15.04 -4.78
C VAL A 7 -5.32 13.73 -5.19
N ALA A 8 -3.99 13.64 -5.04
CA ALA A 8 -3.25 12.42 -5.35
C ALA A 8 -3.73 11.23 -4.49
N GLU A 9 -3.90 11.43 -3.19
CA GLU A 9 -4.39 10.40 -2.27
C GLU A 9 -5.81 9.92 -2.61
N PHE A 10 -6.71 10.84 -2.96
CA PHE A 10 -8.06 10.47 -3.41
C PHE A 10 -8.04 9.69 -4.73
N ILE A 11 -7.18 10.07 -5.67
CA ILE A 11 -7.01 9.33 -6.93
C ILE A 11 -6.46 7.92 -6.64
N GLY A 12 -5.47 7.80 -5.76
CA GLY A 12 -4.92 6.52 -5.33
C GLY A 12 -5.95 5.62 -4.64
N PHE A 13 -6.79 6.20 -3.78
CA PHE A 13 -7.93 5.51 -3.17
C PHE A 13 -8.87 4.91 -4.21
N ILE A 14 -9.31 5.71 -5.19
CA ILE A 14 -10.20 5.27 -6.26
C ILE A 14 -9.53 4.17 -7.09
N ALA A 15 -8.24 4.32 -7.41
CA ALA A 15 -7.47 3.36 -8.17
C ALA A 15 -7.40 1.99 -7.48
N PHE A 16 -7.02 1.94 -6.19
CA PHE A 16 -6.96 0.68 -5.45
C PHE A 16 -8.33 0.06 -5.21
N LEU A 17 -9.35 0.89 -4.92
CA LEU A 17 -10.73 0.41 -4.77
C LEU A 17 -11.23 -0.22 -6.07
N TYR A 18 -10.92 0.38 -7.22
CA TYR A 18 -11.25 -0.16 -8.52
C TYR A 18 -10.59 -1.53 -8.77
N ILE A 19 -9.30 -1.69 -8.42
CA ILE A 19 -8.62 -2.99 -8.50
C ILE A 19 -9.33 -4.02 -7.62
N ALA A 20 -9.66 -3.67 -6.38
CA ALA A 20 -10.35 -4.56 -5.44
C ALA A 20 -11.71 -5.01 -5.99
N LEU A 21 -12.53 -4.09 -6.48
CA LEU A 21 -13.85 -4.41 -7.07
C LEU A 21 -13.73 -5.29 -8.32
N ARG A 22 -12.71 -5.05 -9.16
CA ARG A 22 -12.44 -5.89 -10.34
C ARG A 22 -12.06 -7.31 -9.93
N LEU A 23 -11.17 -7.46 -8.96
CA LEU A 23 -10.77 -8.76 -8.44
C LEU A 23 -11.92 -9.48 -7.75
N LEU A 24 -12.79 -8.75 -7.02
CA LEU A 24 -14.01 -9.32 -6.43
C LEU A 24 -14.92 -9.92 -7.49
N HIS A 25 -15.12 -9.23 -8.62
CA HIS A 25 -15.92 -9.74 -9.73
C HIS A 25 -15.32 -11.02 -10.34
N ILE A 26 -13.99 -11.07 -10.51
CA ILE A 26 -13.30 -12.26 -10.99
C ILE A 26 -13.40 -13.39 -9.96
N TYR A 27 -13.24 -13.09 -8.67
CA TYR A 27 -13.40 -14.05 -7.59
C TYR A 27 -14.78 -14.69 -7.60
N ARG A 28 -15.84 -13.92 -7.81
CA ARG A 28 -17.21 -14.46 -7.94
C ARG A 28 -17.37 -15.46 -9.09
N ARG A 29 -16.50 -15.42 -10.11
CA ARG A 29 -16.51 -16.35 -11.25
C ARG A 29 -15.61 -17.56 -11.04
N LEU A 30 -14.39 -17.36 -10.54
CA LEU A 30 -13.36 -18.41 -10.44
C LEU A 30 -13.29 -19.08 -9.06
N ASN A 31 -13.84 -18.42 -8.02
CA ASN A 31 -13.91 -18.86 -6.63
C ASN A 31 -12.57 -19.37 -6.05
N THR A 32 -11.46 -18.77 -6.44
CA THR A 32 -10.13 -19.12 -5.93
C THR A 32 -9.74 -18.26 -4.73
N SER A 33 -9.16 -18.90 -3.70
CA SER A 33 -8.68 -18.21 -2.49
C SER A 33 -7.64 -17.14 -2.79
N GLU A 34 -6.81 -17.34 -3.81
CA GLU A 34 -5.77 -16.39 -4.21
C GLU A 34 -6.36 -15.03 -4.63
N ILE A 35 -7.42 -15.05 -5.44
CA ILE A 35 -8.06 -13.81 -5.93
C ILE A 35 -8.80 -13.11 -4.78
N PHE A 36 -9.38 -13.87 -3.85
CA PHE A 36 -10.00 -13.33 -2.65
C PHE A 36 -8.97 -12.59 -1.77
N LEU A 37 -7.81 -13.20 -1.49
CA LEU A 37 -6.75 -12.58 -0.70
C LEU A 37 -6.16 -11.34 -1.39
N SER A 38 -6.00 -11.36 -2.72
CA SER A 38 -5.63 -10.15 -3.49
C SER A 38 -6.68 -9.06 -3.34
N THR A 39 -7.97 -9.40 -3.43
CA THR A 39 -9.08 -8.45 -3.29
C THR A 39 -9.03 -7.73 -1.94
N ILE A 40 -8.88 -8.51 -0.86
CA ILE A 40 -8.77 -7.96 0.50
C ILE A 40 -7.52 -7.07 0.61
N SER A 41 -6.39 -7.49 0.06
CA SER A 41 -5.15 -6.72 0.11
C SER A 41 -5.32 -5.35 -0.54
N PHE A 42 -5.89 -5.29 -1.75
CA PHE A 42 -6.15 -4.03 -2.44
C PHE A 42 -7.21 -3.17 -1.76
N PHE A 43 -8.17 -3.79 -1.07
CA PHE A 43 -9.13 -3.06 -0.23
C PHE A 43 -8.45 -2.39 0.97
N PHE A 44 -7.51 -3.07 1.64
CA PHE A 44 -6.71 -2.43 2.70
C PHE A 44 -5.79 -1.32 2.16
N LEU A 45 -5.22 -1.47 0.95
CA LEU A 45 -4.47 -0.39 0.31
C LEU A 45 -5.34 0.83 -0.05
N SER A 46 -6.62 0.62 -0.39
CA SER A 46 -7.53 1.76 -0.59
C SER A 46 -7.82 2.45 0.75
N ILE A 47 -8.12 1.70 1.81
CA ILE A 47 -8.31 2.27 3.16
C ILE A 47 -7.06 3.05 3.59
N SER A 48 -5.85 2.55 3.30
CA SER A 48 -4.60 3.26 3.56
C SER A 48 -4.55 4.65 2.90
N GLN A 49 -4.95 4.77 1.64
CA GLN A 49 -5.04 6.06 0.93
C GLN A 49 -6.13 6.99 1.50
N LEU A 50 -7.26 6.41 1.93
CA LEU A 50 -8.31 7.17 2.60
C LEU A 50 -7.80 7.74 3.94
N CYS A 51 -7.09 6.94 4.74
CA CYS A 51 -6.48 7.41 5.98
C CYS A 51 -5.48 8.54 5.73
N ALA A 52 -4.65 8.45 4.69
CA ALA A 52 -3.72 9.50 4.33
C ALA A 52 -4.43 10.79 3.90
N SER A 53 -5.53 10.67 3.14
CA SER A 53 -6.38 11.82 2.80
C SER A 53 -6.93 12.48 4.07
N LEU A 54 -7.42 11.68 5.02
CA LEU A 54 -7.97 12.17 6.28
C LEU A 54 -6.90 12.82 7.17
N SER A 55 -5.64 12.35 7.14
CA SER A 55 -4.56 12.99 7.90
C SER A 55 -4.24 14.40 7.41
N ILE A 56 -4.56 14.72 6.15
CA ILE A 56 -4.36 16.05 5.54
C ILE A 56 -5.56 16.97 5.83
N ILE A 57 -6.77 16.43 5.89
CA ILE A 57 -8.01 17.20 6.09
C ILE A 57 -8.18 17.64 7.56
N TYR A 58 -7.90 16.74 8.51
CA TYR A 58 -8.13 17.01 9.93
C TYR A 58 -7.11 18.01 10.49
N SER A 59 -7.62 19.09 11.09
CA SER A 59 -6.80 20.16 11.67
C SER A 59 -6.26 19.82 13.06
N ASP A 60 -6.89 18.88 13.77
CA ASP A 60 -6.40 18.41 15.07
C ASP A 60 -5.18 17.51 14.88
N ILE A 61 -4.06 17.88 15.50
CA ILE A 61 -2.78 17.18 15.46
C ILE A 61 -2.93 15.72 15.92
N LYS A 62 -3.75 15.45 16.94
CA LYS A 62 -3.96 14.09 17.45
C LYS A 62 -4.70 13.20 16.44
N ALA A 63 -5.75 13.74 15.83
CA ALA A 63 -6.49 13.02 14.79
C ALA A 63 -5.64 12.81 13.53
N SER A 64 -4.92 13.85 13.08
CA SER A 64 -4.04 13.80 11.91
C SER A 64 -2.93 12.75 12.08
N THR A 65 -2.25 12.72 13.22
CA THR A 65 -1.21 11.72 13.53
C THR A 65 -1.77 10.30 13.63
N ALA A 66 -2.96 10.12 14.22
CA ALA A 66 -3.62 8.81 14.27
C ALA A 66 -3.93 8.29 12.85
N PHE A 67 -4.45 9.14 11.96
CA PHE A 67 -4.69 8.77 10.56
C PHE A 67 -3.40 8.52 9.77
N TYR A 68 -2.33 9.27 10.06
CA TYR A 68 -1.01 9.02 9.48
C TYR A 68 -0.49 7.62 9.85
N VAL A 69 -0.56 7.24 11.13
CA VAL A 69 -0.17 5.90 11.59
C VAL A 69 -1.09 4.83 10.99
N ALA A 70 -2.39 5.09 10.94
CA ALA A 70 -3.38 4.19 10.33
C ALA A 70 -3.09 3.89 8.86
N THR A 71 -2.54 4.87 8.13
CA THR A 71 -2.11 4.69 6.74
C THR A 71 -1.07 3.58 6.61
N ALA A 72 -0.02 3.62 7.43
CA ALA A 72 1.04 2.62 7.40
C ALA A 72 0.56 1.27 7.94
N THR A 73 -0.22 1.24 9.01
CA THR A 73 -0.71 -0.04 9.60
C THR A 73 -1.66 -0.79 8.66
N THR A 74 -2.56 -0.09 7.97
CA THR A 74 -3.43 -0.71 6.97
C THR A 74 -2.64 -1.22 5.76
N ALA A 75 -1.57 -0.52 5.35
CA ALA A 75 -0.65 -1.00 4.33
C ALA A 75 0.13 -2.26 4.77
N ILE A 76 0.58 -2.32 6.02
CA ILE A 76 1.22 -3.51 6.62
C ILE A 76 0.29 -4.72 6.50
N VAL A 77 -0.99 -4.56 6.87
CA VAL A 77 -2.00 -5.62 6.76
C VAL A 77 -2.16 -6.05 5.30
N ALA A 78 -2.29 -5.09 4.37
CA ALA A 78 -2.40 -5.40 2.95
C ALA A 78 -1.22 -6.23 2.43
N PHE A 79 0.02 -5.79 2.67
CA PHE A 79 1.21 -6.51 2.20
C PHE A 79 1.36 -7.87 2.90
N SER A 80 1.00 -7.99 4.17
CA SER A 80 1.00 -9.27 4.88
C SER A 80 0.06 -10.28 4.21
N ILE A 81 -1.14 -9.83 3.80
CA ILE A 81 -2.10 -10.67 3.08
C ILE A 81 -1.55 -11.05 1.69
N MET A 82 -0.92 -10.12 0.96
CA MET A 82 -0.27 -10.42 -0.34
C MET A 82 0.85 -11.46 -0.20
N ILE A 83 1.59 -11.43 0.91
CA ILE A 83 2.59 -12.45 1.25
C ILE A 83 1.91 -13.79 1.52
N VAL A 84 0.91 -13.83 2.40
CA VAL A 84 0.17 -15.05 2.73
C VAL A 84 -0.46 -15.67 1.48
N GLN A 85 -1.02 -14.86 0.58
CA GLN A 85 -1.53 -15.33 -0.71
C GLN A 85 -0.50 -16.12 -1.49
N ARG A 86 0.74 -15.59 -1.61
CA ARG A 86 1.84 -16.26 -2.31
C ARG A 86 2.23 -17.58 -1.67
N TYR A 87 2.17 -17.67 -0.35
CA TYR A 87 2.51 -18.88 0.40
C TYR A 87 1.31 -19.82 0.60
N SER A 88 0.08 -19.41 0.30
CA SER A 88 -1.10 -20.27 0.46
C SER A 88 -1.05 -21.51 -0.45
N SER A 89 -0.28 -21.48 -1.55
CA SER A 89 -0.01 -22.65 -2.41
C SER A 89 1.10 -23.57 -1.87
N ARG A 90 1.88 -23.18 -0.86
CA ARG A 90 2.95 -23.99 -0.25
C ARG A 90 2.74 -24.03 1.27
N LYS A 91 2.26 -25.16 1.81
CA LYS A 91 1.98 -25.41 3.24
C LYS A 91 3.08 -24.96 4.20
N TYR A 92 3.25 -23.66 4.46
CA TYR A 92 4.23 -23.15 5.41
C TYR A 92 3.80 -21.80 5.98
N LEU A 93 3.33 -21.88 7.22
CA LEU A 93 2.85 -20.79 8.06
C LEU A 93 4.03 -20.16 8.81
N TYR A 94 5.07 -19.70 8.10
CA TYR A 94 6.27 -19.08 8.71
C TYR A 94 6.21 -17.55 8.81
N VAL A 95 5.07 -16.93 8.50
CA VAL A 95 4.93 -15.46 8.51
C VAL A 95 4.95 -14.89 9.95
N PHE A 96 4.82 -15.72 10.98
CA PHE A 96 4.76 -15.26 12.38
C PHE A 96 6.13 -14.99 13.05
N MET A 97 7.25 -15.33 12.41
CA MET A 97 8.57 -15.25 13.07
C MET A 97 9.24 -13.87 13.08
N PHE A 98 8.69 -12.87 12.40
CA PHE A 98 9.26 -11.51 12.35
C PHE A 98 8.59 -10.51 13.31
N PHE A 99 7.60 -10.94 14.09
CA PHE A 99 6.83 -10.07 14.97
C PHE A 99 7.64 -9.31 16.06
N PRO A 100 8.71 -9.88 16.67
CA PRO A 100 9.42 -9.19 17.76
C PRO A 100 10.33 -8.04 17.30
N THR A 101 10.96 -8.14 16.13
CA THR A 101 11.87 -7.10 15.60
C THR A 101 11.12 -5.94 14.95
N LEU A 102 9.88 -6.17 14.50
CA LEU A 102 9.00 -5.16 13.93
C LEU A 102 8.51 -4.13 14.96
N LEU A 103 8.49 -4.46 16.26
CA LEU A 103 8.04 -3.56 17.32
C LEU A 103 8.96 -2.36 17.58
N LEU A 104 10.21 -2.38 17.09
CA LEU A 104 11.19 -1.31 17.27
C LEU A 104 11.29 -0.37 16.06
N MET A 105 10.55 -0.63 14.98
CA MET A 105 10.61 0.14 13.74
C MET A 105 9.37 1.00 13.56
N THR A 106 9.52 2.15 12.88
CA THR A 106 8.35 2.96 12.52
C THR A 106 7.45 2.17 11.56
N PRO A 107 6.11 2.30 11.65
CA PRO A 107 5.18 1.59 10.77
C PRO A 107 5.48 1.73 9.27
N ASP A 108 6.01 2.89 8.84
CA ASP A 108 6.42 3.13 7.47
C ASP A 108 7.59 2.23 7.03
N VAL A 109 8.59 1.97 7.90
CA VAL A 109 9.69 1.05 7.59
C VAL A 109 9.17 -0.38 7.43
N ILE A 110 8.25 -0.79 8.30
CA ILE A 110 7.64 -2.12 8.24
C ILE A 110 6.87 -2.29 6.92
N ALA A 111 6.03 -1.31 6.57
CA ALA A 111 5.31 -1.30 5.31
C ALA A 111 6.27 -1.35 4.11
N GLY A 112 7.38 -0.61 4.15
CA GLY A 112 8.44 -0.63 3.13
C GLY A 112 9.10 -2.01 2.97
N ILE A 113 9.45 -2.67 4.08
CA ILE A 113 10.04 -4.02 4.06
C ILE A 113 9.06 -5.04 3.48
N LEU A 114 7.81 -5.05 3.95
CA LEU A 114 6.80 -5.98 3.47
C LEU A 114 6.48 -5.74 1.99
N SER A 115 6.31 -4.48 1.58
CA SER A 115 6.11 -4.12 0.17
C SER A 115 7.28 -4.58 -0.71
N THR A 116 8.52 -4.39 -0.24
CA THR A 116 9.72 -4.82 -0.97
C THR A 116 9.76 -6.33 -1.13
N TYR A 117 9.41 -7.06 -0.09
CA TYR A 117 9.32 -8.51 -0.15
C TYR A 117 8.23 -8.97 -1.14
N VAL A 118 7.05 -8.35 -1.15
CA VAL A 118 6.01 -8.60 -2.16
C VAL A 118 6.54 -8.29 -3.57
N ALA A 119 7.26 -7.18 -3.75
CA ALA A 119 7.85 -6.78 -5.03
C ALA A 119 8.90 -7.76 -5.55
N LEU A 120 9.79 -8.27 -4.69
CA LEU A 120 10.82 -9.25 -5.06
C LEU A 120 10.22 -10.54 -5.64
N HIS A 121 9.01 -10.89 -5.21
CA HIS A 121 8.28 -12.05 -5.69
C HIS A 121 7.22 -11.73 -6.74
N ALA A 122 7.09 -10.48 -7.18
CA ALA A 122 6.28 -10.11 -8.33
C ALA A 122 7.04 -10.30 -9.65
N THR A 123 6.34 -10.27 -10.77
CA THR A 123 6.92 -10.42 -12.12
C THR A 123 6.55 -9.26 -13.04
N GLY A 124 7.42 -8.96 -14.00
CA GLY A 124 7.20 -7.93 -15.03
C GLY A 124 6.95 -6.54 -14.43
N TYR A 125 5.99 -5.81 -15.02
CA TYR A 125 5.64 -4.45 -14.61
C TYR A 125 5.13 -4.36 -13.17
N THR A 126 4.46 -5.39 -12.65
CA THR A 126 3.99 -5.40 -11.25
C THR A 126 5.16 -5.33 -10.27
N LYS A 127 6.30 -5.99 -10.57
CA LYS A 127 7.51 -5.88 -9.75
C LYS A 127 8.02 -4.46 -9.70
N ILE A 128 8.16 -3.81 -10.85
CA ILE A 128 8.66 -2.43 -10.95
C ILE A 128 7.75 -1.48 -10.16
N LEU A 129 6.43 -1.57 -10.36
CA LEU A 129 5.46 -0.70 -9.70
C LEU A 129 5.39 -0.92 -8.19
N LEU A 130 5.50 -2.17 -7.72
CA LEU A 130 5.58 -2.46 -6.29
C LEU A 130 6.91 -2.02 -5.68
N THR A 131 8.03 -2.08 -6.40
CA THR A 131 9.31 -1.53 -5.93
C THR A 131 9.24 -0.01 -5.79
N ILE A 132 8.61 0.68 -6.75
CA ILE A 132 8.33 2.11 -6.67
C ILE A 132 7.38 2.42 -5.50
N LEU A 133 6.37 1.59 -5.27
CA LEU A 133 5.49 1.71 -4.11
C LEU A 133 6.27 1.55 -2.79
N SER A 134 7.19 0.57 -2.71
CA SER A 134 8.06 0.39 -1.53
C SER A 134 8.93 1.60 -1.23
N SER A 135 9.48 2.26 -2.25
CA SER A 135 10.33 3.44 -2.03
C SER A 135 9.54 4.59 -1.40
N SER A 136 8.23 4.72 -1.69
CA SER A 136 7.38 5.71 -1.02
C SER A 136 7.32 5.52 0.50
N TYR A 137 7.20 4.27 0.98
CA TYR A 137 7.18 3.98 2.41
C TYR A 137 8.54 4.23 3.09
N TYR A 138 9.65 3.95 2.40
CA TYR A 138 10.97 4.32 2.91
C TYR A 138 11.19 5.83 2.95
N LEU A 139 10.72 6.58 1.95
CA LEU A 139 10.76 8.04 1.96
C LEU A 139 9.93 8.63 3.10
N ARG A 140 8.74 8.08 3.37
CA ARG A 140 7.93 8.43 4.55
C ARG A 140 8.68 8.15 5.85
N ALA A 141 9.29 6.97 5.99
CA ALA A 141 10.09 6.65 7.16
C ALA A 141 11.26 7.64 7.36
N ILE A 142 11.97 8.00 6.29
CA ILE A 142 13.06 8.98 6.32
C ILE A 142 12.52 10.35 6.76
N SER A 143 11.35 10.77 6.24
CA SER A 143 10.73 12.05 6.62
C SER A 143 10.41 12.14 8.11
N VAL A 144 10.05 11.02 8.74
CA VAL A 144 9.77 10.93 10.18
C VAL A 144 11.06 10.96 11.00
N ILE A 145 12.17 10.40 10.48
CA ILE A 145 13.44 10.27 11.21
C ILE A 145 14.32 11.52 11.11
N VAL A 146 14.33 12.24 9.97
CA VAL A 146 15.36 13.25 9.67
C VAL A 146 15.08 14.65 10.25
N GLY A 147 13.86 14.98 10.66
CA GLY A 147 13.59 16.27 11.31
C GLY A 147 13.58 17.50 10.37
N ILE A 148 13.26 18.67 10.95
CA ILE A 148 12.14 19.58 10.60
C ILE A 148 12.16 20.32 9.23
N GLU A 149 13.27 20.37 8.50
CA GLU A 149 13.37 21.31 7.35
C GLU A 149 13.17 20.67 5.95
N LEU A 150 13.46 19.37 5.79
CA LEU A 150 13.26 18.63 4.53
C LEU A 150 11.95 17.82 4.50
N ILE A 151 11.21 17.79 5.61
CA ILE A 151 10.04 16.92 5.85
C ILE A 151 8.93 17.12 4.81
N PRO A 152 8.48 18.36 4.49
CA PRO A 152 7.29 18.53 3.67
C PRO A 152 7.50 18.10 2.21
N MET A 153 8.67 18.36 1.64
CA MET A 153 8.99 17.97 0.26
C MET A 153 9.20 16.46 0.12
N VAL A 154 9.90 15.83 1.07
CA VAL A 154 10.12 14.37 1.04
C VAL A 154 8.79 13.63 1.20
N LEU A 155 7.92 14.10 2.10
CA LEU A 155 6.59 13.54 2.27
C LEU A 155 5.72 13.73 1.02
N LEU A 156 5.70 14.94 0.43
CA LEU A 156 5.01 15.22 -0.84
C LEU A 156 5.47 14.28 -1.95
N ILE A 157 6.78 14.11 -2.13
CA ILE A 157 7.34 13.21 -3.15
C ILE A 157 6.92 11.77 -2.86
N ALA A 158 6.95 11.33 -1.60
CA ALA A 158 6.54 9.99 -1.22
C ALA A 158 5.06 9.73 -1.59
N GLU A 159 4.15 10.65 -1.26
CA GLU A 159 2.73 10.50 -1.57
C GLU A 159 2.45 10.55 -3.08
N LEU A 160 3.15 11.41 -3.83
CA LEU A 160 3.04 11.43 -5.31
C LEU A 160 3.50 10.11 -5.94
N ILE A 161 4.60 9.55 -5.46
CA ILE A 161 5.10 8.23 -5.89
C ILE A 161 4.07 7.13 -5.57
N ARG A 162 3.48 7.19 -4.36
CA ARG A 162 2.48 6.23 -3.92
C ARG A 162 1.21 6.29 -4.77
N CYS A 163 0.69 7.48 -5.05
CA CYS A 163 -0.43 7.69 -5.96
C CYS A 163 -0.10 7.23 -7.39
N ALA A 164 1.03 7.64 -7.95
CA ALA A 164 1.41 7.28 -9.32
C ALA A 164 1.54 5.76 -9.49
N SER A 165 2.16 5.07 -8.54
CA SER A 165 2.26 3.60 -8.55
C SER A 165 0.90 2.93 -8.41
N ALA A 166 -0.01 3.46 -7.59
CA ALA A 166 -1.39 2.96 -7.46
C ALA A 166 -2.17 3.06 -8.78
N VAL A 167 -2.11 4.22 -9.45
CA VAL A 167 -2.77 4.45 -10.73
C VAL A 167 -2.20 3.54 -11.81
N LEU A 168 -0.88 3.43 -11.92
CA LEU A 168 -0.24 2.56 -12.90
C LEU A 168 -0.55 1.08 -12.65
N LEU A 169 -0.65 0.64 -11.38
CA LEU A 169 -1.10 -0.71 -11.03
C LEU A 169 -2.56 -0.93 -11.43
N ALA A 170 -3.42 0.07 -11.25
CA ALA A 170 -4.83 -0.01 -11.65
C ALA A 170 -4.97 -0.09 -13.17
N LEU A 171 -4.22 0.72 -13.91
CA LEU A 171 -4.18 0.66 -15.37
C LEU A 171 -3.66 -0.69 -15.86
N TYR A 172 -2.51 -1.15 -15.34
CA TYR A 172 -1.92 -2.42 -15.75
C TYR A 172 -2.82 -3.62 -15.44
N SER A 173 -3.41 -3.66 -14.24
CA SER A 173 -4.37 -4.72 -13.88
C SER A 173 -5.62 -4.69 -14.76
N SER A 174 -6.09 -3.50 -15.15
CA SER A 174 -7.21 -3.37 -16.07
C SER A 174 -6.91 -3.93 -17.46
N LEU A 175 -5.68 -3.77 -17.97
CA LEU A 175 -5.27 -4.25 -19.29
C LEU A 175 -5.01 -5.77 -19.29
N LYS A 176 -4.43 -6.31 -18.21
CA LYS A 176 -4.04 -7.72 -18.15
C LYS A 176 -5.23 -8.67 -17.95
N VAL A 177 -6.29 -8.20 -17.29
CA VAL A 177 -7.55 -8.95 -17.14
C VAL A 177 -8.36 -8.98 -18.44
N PHE A 178 -8.07 -8.08 -19.39
CA PHE A 178 -8.81 -7.93 -20.67
C PHE A 178 -8.10 -8.53 -21.88
N LYS A 179 -6.98 -9.23 -21.69
CA LYS A 179 -6.46 -10.10 -22.75
C LYS A 179 -7.10 -11.49 -22.58
N PRO A 180 -8.05 -11.87 -23.46
CA PRO A 180 -8.54 -13.24 -23.54
C PRO A 180 -7.41 -14.22 -23.87
#